data_AF-A0A423U6M5-F1
#
_entry.id   AF-A0A423U6M5-F1
#
_cell.length_a   1.000
_cell.length_b   1.000
_cell.length_c   1.000
_cell.angle_alpha   90.00
_cell.angle_beta   90.00
_cell.angle_gamma   90.00
#
_symmetry.space_group_name_H-M   'P 1'
#
loop_
_entity.id
_entity.type
_entity.pdbx_description
1 polymer ?
#
loop_
_entity_poly.entity_id
_entity_poly.type
_entity_poly.pdbx_seq_one_letter_code
_entity_poly.pdbx_strand_id
1 'polypeptide(L)' 'MFGILAIIFQNRILNIVYSSVGALLFSFYLVFDTQLMIGGNHKFSISPEEYVFAALTLYLDIINIFTYILSIIGNSRS' A
#
# COMPACT_ATOMS: atom_id res chain seq x y z
N MET A 1 -14.04 -5.91 -5.14
CA MET A 1 -15.36 -5.45 -5.65
C MET A 1 -15.39 -3.93 -5.92
N PHE A 2 -14.93 -3.07 -5.00
CA PHE A 2 -14.96 -1.61 -5.19
C PHE A 2 -14.07 -1.05 -6.31
N GLY A 3 -12.88 -1.61 -6.54
CA GLY A 3 -12.03 -1.18 -7.67
C GLY A 3 -12.65 -1.43 -9.05
N ILE A 4 -13.49 -2.46 -9.20
CA ILE A 4 -14.23 -2.74 -10.44
C ILE A 4 -15.37 -1.73 -10.62
N LEU A 5 -16.02 -1.31 -9.54
CA LEU A 5 -17.10 -0.31 -9.58
C LEU A 5 -16.58 1.10 -9.92
N ALA A 6 -15.36 1.45 -9.47
CA ALA A 6 -14.70 2.70 -9.84
C ALA A 6 -14.33 2.78 -11.33
N ILE A 7 -14.08 1.64 -11.97
CA ILE A 7 -13.86 1.57 -13.43
C ILE A 7 -15.16 1.86 -14.21
N ILE A 8 -16.31 1.46 -13.67
CA ILE A 8 -17.63 1.67 -14.32
C ILE A 8 -18.15 3.10 -14.09
N PHE A 9 -17.90 3.69 -12.92
CA PHE A 9 -18.25 5.07 -12.60
C PHE A 9 -17.03 5.99 -12.74
N GLN A 10 -16.78 6.47 -13.96
CA GLN A 10 -15.64 7.29 -14.35
C GLN A 10 -15.71 8.74 -13.82
N ASN A 11 -16.12 8.95 -12.58
CA ASN A 11 -16.10 10.26 -11.96
C ASN A 11 -14.70 10.55 -11.41
N ARG A 12 -14.00 11.49 -12.05
CA ARG A 12 -12.64 11.92 -11.70
C ARG A 12 -12.47 12.23 -10.21
N ILE A 13 -13.44 12.89 -9.59
CA ILE A 13 -13.37 13.25 -8.16
C ILE A 13 -13.44 11.98 -7.30
N LEU A 14 -14.34 11.05 -7.62
CA LEU A 14 -14.46 9.79 -6.89
C LEU A 14 -13.18 8.95 -6.99
N ASN A 15 -12.54 8.90 -8.17
CA ASN A 15 -11.29 8.17 -8.36
C ASN A 15 -10.13 8.78 -7.57
N ILE A 16 -10.02 10.10 -7.54
CA ILE A 16 -8.98 10.80 -6.77
C ILE A 16 -9.20 10.58 -5.27
N VAL A 17 -10.43 10.74 -4.77
CA VAL A 17 -10.76 10.53 -3.35
C VAL A 17 -10.50 9.08 -2.95
N TYR A 18 -10.98 8.11 -3.75
CA TYR A 18 -10.75 6.69 -3.51
C TYR A 18 -9.26 6.34 -3.48
N SER A 19 -8.50 6.81 -4.46
CA SER A 19 -7.06 6.52 -4.54
C SER A 19 -6.29 7.19 -3.40
N SER A 20 -6.71 8.40 -2.98
CA SER A 20 -6.12 9.10 -1.83
C SER A 20 -6.38 8.38 -0.51
N VAL A 21 -7.61 7.92 -0.28
CA VAL A 21 -7.97 7.12 0.90
C VAL A 21 -7.22 5.79 0.89
N GLY A 22 -7.14 5.12 -0.26
CA GLY A 22 -6.34 3.91 -0.43
C GLY A 22 -4.87 4.13 -0.09
N ALA A 23 -4.23 5.15 -0.67
CA ALA A 23 -2.84 5.48 -0.39
C ALA A 23 -2.58 5.73 1.10
N LEU A 24 -3.45 6.50 1.77
CA LEU A 24 -3.32 6.79 3.20
C LEU A 24 -3.46 5.54 4.07
N LEU A 25 -4.49 4.72 3.82
CA LEU A 25 -4.73 3.49 4.57
C LEU A 25 -3.56 2.51 4.41
N PHE A 26 -3.10 2.26 3.19
CA PHE A 26 -1.97 1.37 2.93
C PHE A 26 -0.65 1.92 3.51
N SER A 27 -0.47 3.25 3.55
CA SER A 27 0.69 3.86 4.21
C SER A 27 0.67 3.63 5.73
N PHE A 28 -0.50 3.70 6.39
CA PHE A 28 -0.62 3.35 7.80
C PHE A 28 -0.41 1.85 8.06
N TYR A 29 -0.92 0.99 7.19
CA TYR A 29 -0.64 -0.45 7.25
C TYR A 29 0.85 -0.74 7.14
N LEU A 30 1.56 -0.12 6.19
CA LEU A 30 3.00 -0.28 6.05
C LEU A 30 3.75 0.12 7.33
N VAL A 31 3.36 1.22 7.97
CA VAL A 31 3.95 1.62 9.26
C VAL A 31 3.66 0.60 10.35
N PHE A 32 2.44 0.06 10.41
CA PHE A 32 2.10 -0.98 11.39
C PHE A 32 2.88 -2.28 11.15
N ASP A 33 2.91 -2.76 9.91
CA ASP A 33 3.56 -4.01 9.52
C ASP A 33 5.07 -3.95 9.70
N THR A 34 5.70 -2.82 9.33
CA THR A 34 7.14 -2.59 9.60
C THR A 34 7.44 -2.59 11.10
N GLN A 35 6.57 -2.01 11.93
CA GLN A 35 6.77 -2.03 13.38
C GLN A 35 6.54 -3.41 13.99
N LEU A 36 5.64 -4.21 13.42
CA LEU A 36 5.47 -5.60 13.84
C LEU A 36 6.68 -6.47 13.46
N MET A 37 7.26 -6.25 12.28
CA MET A 37 8.39 -7.00 11.74
C MET A 37 9.74 -6.60 12.34
N ILE A 38 9.95 -5.30 12.55
CA ILE A 38 11.25 -4.72 12.89
C ILE A 38 11.23 -4.11 14.31
N GLY A 39 10.05 -3.80 14.85
CA GLY A 39 9.91 -3.23 16.19
C GLY A 39 10.03 -4.27 17.31
N GLY A 40 10.68 -3.88 18.40
CA GLY A 40 10.88 -4.70 19.60
C GLY A 40 12.27 -5.33 19.74
N ASN A 41 12.42 -6.20 20.75
CA ASN A 41 13.69 -6.87 21.11
C ASN A 41 14.06 -8.05 20.18
N HIS A 42 13.49 -8.15 18.97
CA HIS A 42 13.74 -9.22 17.99
C HIS A 42 15.08 -9.07 17.24
N LYS A 43 16.08 -8.44 17.86
CA LYS A 43 17.34 -8.04 17.22
C LYS A 43 18.24 -9.19 16.78
N PHE A 44 17.98 -10.42 17.22
CA PHE A 44 18.86 -11.56 16.93
C PHE A 44 18.01 -12.82 16.74
N SER A 45 18.22 -13.51 15.61
CA SER A 45 17.58 -14.76 15.14
C SER A 45 16.16 -14.66 14.53
N ILE A 46 15.99 -13.83 13.49
CA ILE A 46 14.97 -14.09 12.46
C ILE A 46 15.59 -15.06 11.45
N SER A 47 14.93 -16.18 11.15
CA SER A 47 15.45 -17.16 10.19
C SER A 47 15.59 -16.51 8.80
N PRO A 48 16.57 -16.88 7.95
CA PRO A 48 16.70 -16.29 6.61
C PRO A 48 15.38 -16.31 5.81
N GLU A 49 14.56 -17.34 5.99
CA GLU A 49 13.25 -17.50 5.36
C GLU A 49 12.24 -16.44 5.82
N GLU A 50 12.24 -16.12 7.11
CA GLU A 50 11.37 -15.08 7.69
C GLU A 50 11.80 -13.67 7.21
N TYR A 51 13.11 -13.44 7.03
CA TYR A 51 13.61 -12.19 6.46
C TYR A 51 13.19 -12.03 5.00
N VAL A 52 13.30 -13.09 4.19
CA VAL A 52 12.84 -13.09 2.79
C VAL A 52 11.33 -12.85 2.71
N PHE A 53 10.55 -13.52 3.58
CA PHE A 53 9.11 -13.32 3.66
C PHE A 53 8.76 -11.88 4.05
N ALA A 54 9.43 -11.32 5.05
CA ALA A 54 9.22 -9.94 5.48
C ALA A 54 9.51 -8.93 4.37
N ALA A 55 10.65 -9.11 3.68
CA ALA A 55 11.02 -8.27 2.54
C ALA A 55 10.01 -8.37 1.39
N LEU A 56 9.48 -9.57 1.12
CA LEU A 56 8.48 -9.78 0.07
C LEU A 56 7.14 -9.10 0.39
N THR A 57 6.68 -9.20 1.64
CA THR A 57 5.46 -8.51 2.10
C THR A 57 5.62 -6.99 2.00
N LEU A 58 6.73 -6.44 2.50
CA LEU A 58 7.03 -5.01 2.40
C LEU A 58 7.08 -4.53 0.95
N TYR A 59 7.66 -5.35 0.05
CA TYR A 59 7.68 -5.03 -1.37
C TYR A 59 6.27 -4.90 -1.96
N LEU A 60 5.37 -5.85 -1.65
CA LEU A 60 3.99 -5.80 -2.14
C LEU A 60 3.23 -4.58 -1.61
N ASP A 61 3.44 -4.21 -0.34
CA ASP A 61 2.82 -3.03 0.25
C ASP A 61 3.27 -1.73 -0.42
N ILE A 62 4.58 -1.60 -0.68
CA ILE A 62 5.15 -0.45 -1.39
C ILE A 62 4.58 -0.35 -2.82
N ILE A 63 4.49 -1.45 -3.54
CA ILE A 63 3.92 -1.48 -4.90
C ILE A 63 2.46 -1.03 -4.89
N ASN A 64 1.65 -1.50 -3.93
CA ASN A 64 0.26 -1.07 -3.80
C ASN A 64 0.13 0.44 -3.56
N ILE A 65 0.92 1.00 -2.64
CA ILE A 65 0.95 2.46 -2.39
C ILE A 65 1.35 3.22 -3.66
N PHE A 66 2.38 2.75 -4.36
CA PHE A 66 2.85 3.36 -5.60
C PHE A 66 1.75 3.38 -6.68
N THR A 67 0.99 2.30 -6.85
CA THR A 67 -0.14 2.26 -7.78
C THR A 67 -1.25 3.24 -7.41
N TYR A 68 -1.57 3.41 -6.11
CA TYR A 68 -2.51 4.44 -5.68
C TYR A 68 -2.02 5.85 -6.00
N ILE A 69 -0.74 6.14 -5.75
CA ILE A 69 -0.14 7.45 -6.07
C ILE A 69 -0.18 7.72 -7.58
N LEU A 70 0.18 6.73 -8.41
CA LEU A 70 0.08 6.86 -9.86
C LEU A 70 -1.35 7.14 -10.33
N SER A 71 -2.34 6.46 -9.73
CA SER A 71 -3.76 6.71 -10.02
C SER A 71 -4.18 8.14 -9.68
N ILE A 72 -3.75 8.68 -8.54
CA ILE A 72 -4.02 10.08 -8.14
C ILE A 72 -3.42 11.04 -9.16
N ILE A 73 -2.13 10.87 -9.50
CA ILE A 73 -1.41 11.76 -10.41
C ILE A 73 -2.02 11.69 -11.82
N GLY A 74 -2.35 10.48 -12.31
CA GLY A 74 -2.98 10.29 -13.61
C GLY A 74 -4.33 10.98 -13.72
N ASN A 75 -5.23 10.76 -12.74
CA ASN A 75 -6.53 11.42 -12.71
C ASN A 75 -6.46 12.92 -12.41
N SER A 76 -5.37 13.42 -11.80
CA SER A 76 -5.20 14.85 -11.57
C SER A 76 -4.78 15.62 -12.83
N ARG A 77 -4.18 14.95 -13.83
CA ARG A 77 -3.61 15.61 -15.02
C ARG A 77 -4.49 15.55 -16.27
N SER A 78 -5.47 14.64 -16.33
CA SER A 78 -6.50 14.55 -17.38
C SER A 78 -7.78 15.21 -16.92
#